data_AF-A0A1I5Y491-F1
#
_entry.id   AF-A0A1I5Y491-F1
#
_cell.length_a   1.000
_cell.length_b   1.000
_cell.length_c   1.000
_cell.angle_alpha   90.00
_cell.angle_beta   90.00
_cell.angle_gamma   90.00
#
_symmetry.space_group_name_H-M   'P 1'
#
loop_
_entity.id
_entity.type
_entity.pdbx_description
1 polymer ?
#
loop_
_entity_poly.entity_id
_entity_poly.type
_entity_poly.pdbx_seq_one_letter_code
_entity_poly.pdbx_strand_id
1 'polypeptide(L)'
;MRVFITAATVGEWMPCFTRLDKLYTEKSRRFKVYFHQSGVGMLASTFSLAKLVLEEKPDLLLQAGLAGCFDTSIDLGKIVAVEKDLAGDIGVEENGKWRDLFNMKLERSNYHPYEKAALPNQHIEKFNLLKLKTVKGITVNEITTRKERIKQLVKKFDPITESMEGAALHYVCRSTGTPFMQIRALSNYVGERDKSKWLMREALDNLNTALIKYIHKLYKMA
;
A
#
# COMPACT_ATOMS: atom_id res chain seq x y z
N MET A 1 -18.04 -11.00 -8.46
CA MET A 1 -16.85 -10.24 -8.06
C MET A 1 -16.97 -9.75 -6.61
N ARG A 2 -16.13 -10.26 -5.72
CA ARG A 2 -15.99 -9.90 -4.31
C ARG A 2 -14.74 -9.05 -4.15
N VAL A 3 -14.93 -7.78 -3.82
CA VAL A 3 -13.85 -6.81 -3.67
C VAL A 3 -13.71 -6.46 -2.21
N PHE A 4 -12.50 -6.54 -1.66
CA PHE A 4 -12.23 -6.12 -0.30
C PHE A 4 -11.40 -4.85 -0.32
N ILE A 5 -11.85 -3.82 0.41
CA ILE A 5 -11.05 -2.63 0.73
C ILE A 5 -10.48 -2.83 2.12
N THR A 6 -9.16 -2.85 2.22
CA THR A 6 -8.44 -2.99 3.47
C THR A 6 -7.61 -1.74 3.75
N ALA A 7 -7.51 -1.34 5.02
CA ALA A 7 -6.57 -0.31 5.46
C ALA A 7 -6.04 -0.65 6.85
N ALA A 8 -4.96 0.01 7.27
CA ALA A 8 -4.37 -0.21 8.59
C ALA A 8 -5.35 0.17 9.70
N THR A 9 -6.10 1.25 9.49
CA THR A 9 -7.12 1.74 10.43
C THR A 9 -8.48 1.94 9.74
N VAL A 10 -9.56 1.82 10.52
CA VAL A 10 -10.91 2.08 10.03
C VAL A 10 -11.06 3.50 9.47
N GLY A 11 -10.38 4.49 10.08
CA GLY A 11 -10.46 5.89 9.67
C GLY A 11 -10.01 6.16 8.23
N GLU A 12 -9.20 5.28 7.63
CA GLU A 12 -8.69 5.46 6.28
C GLU A 12 -9.72 5.12 5.19
N TRP A 13 -10.59 4.13 5.42
CA TRP A 13 -11.64 3.73 4.45
C TRP A 13 -13.06 4.08 4.90
N MET A 14 -13.30 4.42 6.17
CA MET A 14 -14.64 4.72 6.68
C MET A 14 -15.36 5.84 5.90
N PRO A 15 -14.70 6.95 5.50
CA PRO A 15 -15.36 7.97 4.68
C PRO A 15 -15.77 7.46 3.28
N CYS A 16 -15.11 6.43 2.75
CA CYS A 16 -15.55 5.76 1.53
C CYS A 16 -16.80 4.94 1.82
N PHE A 17 -16.78 4.09 2.87
CA PHE A 17 -17.91 3.27 3.26
C PHE A 17 -19.20 4.07 3.43
N THR A 18 -19.15 5.21 4.15
CA THR A 18 -20.34 6.02 4.42
C THR A 18 -20.92 6.71 3.19
N ARG A 19 -20.09 6.98 2.17
CA ARG A 19 -20.47 7.69 0.93
C ARG A 19 -20.69 6.76 -0.25
N LEU A 20 -20.34 5.48 -0.14
CA LEU A 20 -20.42 4.52 -1.22
C LEU A 20 -21.89 4.15 -1.49
N ASP A 21 -22.27 4.06 -2.76
CA ASP A 21 -23.62 3.64 -3.14
C ASP A 21 -23.90 2.22 -2.62
N LYS A 22 -25.03 2.05 -1.93
CA LYS A 22 -25.51 0.77 -1.41
C LYS A 22 -25.70 -0.30 -2.51
N LEU A 23 -25.74 0.10 -3.77
CA LEU A 23 -25.63 -0.81 -4.90
C LEU A 23 -24.41 -1.73 -4.76
N TYR A 24 -23.25 -1.19 -4.38
CA TYR A 24 -21.99 -1.93 -4.33
C TYR A 24 -21.80 -2.74 -3.05
N THR A 25 -22.47 -2.39 -1.95
CA THR A 25 -22.31 -3.04 -0.65
C THR A 25 -23.45 -3.99 -0.30
N GLU A 26 -24.66 -3.79 -0.86
CA GLU A 26 -25.86 -4.52 -0.44
C GLU A 26 -26.64 -5.09 -1.64
N LYS A 27 -26.93 -4.29 -2.66
CA LYS A 27 -27.98 -4.62 -3.65
C LYS A 27 -27.50 -5.44 -4.85
N SER A 28 -26.26 -5.28 -5.27
CA SER A 28 -25.74 -5.99 -6.45
C SER A 28 -25.44 -7.46 -6.14
N ARG A 29 -25.96 -8.36 -6.98
CA ARG A 29 -25.68 -9.81 -6.91
C ARG A 29 -24.36 -10.20 -7.58
N ARG A 30 -23.90 -9.45 -8.57
CA ARG A 30 -22.69 -9.76 -9.36
C ARG A 30 -21.41 -9.15 -8.80
N PHE A 31 -21.53 -8.10 -7.99
CA PHE A 31 -20.42 -7.30 -7.50
C PHE A 31 -20.71 -6.85 -6.07
N LYS A 32 -19.80 -7.13 -5.14
CA LYS A 32 -19.96 -6.74 -3.74
C LYS A 32 -18.65 -6.27 -3.12
N VAL A 33 -18.70 -5.14 -2.42
CA VAL A 33 -17.58 -4.52 -1.71
C VAL A 33 -17.69 -4.81 -0.23
N TYR A 34 -16.59 -5.24 0.35
CA TYR A 34 -16.40 -5.51 1.77
C TYR A 34 -15.27 -4.63 2.30
N PHE A 35 -15.28 -4.36 3.61
CA PHE A 35 -14.31 -3.51 4.26
C PHE A 35 -13.61 -4.28 5.37
N HIS A 36 -12.32 -4.03 5.54
CA HIS A 36 -11.46 -4.78 6.44
C HIS A 36 -10.42 -3.86 7.09
N GLN A 37 -10.08 -4.11 8.34
CA GLN A 37 -8.98 -3.45 9.03
C GLN A 37 -7.83 -4.43 9.21
N SER A 38 -6.66 -4.13 8.64
CA SER A 38 -5.49 -5.00 8.71
C SER A 38 -4.61 -4.77 9.95
N GLY A 39 -4.72 -3.60 10.57
CA GLY A 39 -3.82 -3.17 11.65
C GLY A 39 -2.53 -2.56 11.11
N VAL A 40 -1.91 -1.70 11.93
CA VAL A 40 -0.69 -0.94 11.58
C VAL A 40 0.54 -1.85 11.64
N GLY A 41 1.44 -1.68 10.67
CA GLY A 41 2.70 -2.42 10.63
C GLY A 41 2.61 -3.78 9.93
N MET A 42 3.76 -4.34 9.57
CA MET A 42 3.82 -5.57 8.78
C MET A 42 3.29 -6.79 9.52
N LEU A 43 3.46 -6.87 10.85
CA LEU A 43 3.03 -8.04 11.63
C LEU A 43 1.50 -8.20 11.63
N ALA A 44 0.78 -7.17 12.08
CA ALA A 44 -0.69 -7.20 12.13
C ALA A 44 -1.26 -7.33 10.72
N SER A 45 -0.74 -6.54 9.77
CA SER A 45 -1.22 -6.57 8.39
C SER A 45 -1.01 -7.92 7.73
N THR A 46 0.16 -8.54 7.86
CA THR A 46 0.42 -9.85 7.22
C THR A 46 -0.53 -10.92 7.74
N PHE A 47 -0.68 -11.04 9.07
CA PHE A 47 -1.59 -12.02 9.67
C PHE A 47 -3.02 -11.82 9.20
N SER A 48 -3.51 -10.58 9.31
CA SER A 48 -4.89 -10.22 9.00
C SER A 48 -5.21 -10.39 7.50
N LEU A 49 -4.30 -9.98 6.60
CA LEU A 49 -4.47 -10.15 5.16
C LEU A 49 -4.38 -11.62 4.74
N ALA A 50 -3.47 -12.41 5.32
CA ALA A 50 -3.37 -13.84 5.03
C ALA A 50 -4.65 -14.57 5.43
N LYS A 51 -5.18 -14.29 6.63
CA LYS A 51 -6.46 -14.82 7.09
C LYS A 51 -7.59 -14.44 6.13
N LEU A 52 -7.69 -13.15 5.79
CA LEU A 52 -8.70 -12.64 4.86
C LEU A 52 -8.66 -13.37 3.51
N VAL A 53 -7.48 -13.50 2.91
CA VAL A 53 -7.34 -14.12 1.60
C VAL A 53 -7.69 -15.61 1.62
N LEU A 54 -7.27 -16.34 2.65
CA LEU A 54 -7.50 -17.78 2.75
C LEU A 54 -8.95 -18.13 3.06
N GLU A 55 -9.60 -17.36 3.93
CA GLU A 55 -10.98 -17.59 4.36
C GLU A 55 -11.99 -17.00 3.36
N GLU A 56 -11.79 -15.74 2.95
CA GLU A 56 -12.76 -15.01 2.14
C GLU A 56 -12.52 -15.14 0.64
N LYS A 57 -11.30 -15.51 0.19
CA LYS A 57 -10.96 -15.71 -1.24
C LYS A 57 -11.46 -14.56 -2.14
N PRO A 58 -10.99 -13.32 -1.92
CA PRO A 58 -11.44 -12.16 -2.66
C PRO A 58 -11.05 -12.25 -4.15
N ASP A 59 -11.91 -11.76 -5.03
CA ASP A 59 -11.59 -11.62 -6.46
C ASP A 59 -10.61 -10.44 -6.70
N LEU A 60 -10.60 -9.47 -5.78
CA LEU A 60 -9.67 -8.34 -5.76
C LEU A 60 -9.51 -7.76 -4.34
N LEU A 61 -8.28 -7.54 -3.91
CA LEU A 61 -7.95 -6.85 -2.66
C LEU A 61 -7.37 -5.45 -2.93
N LEU A 62 -7.98 -4.42 -2.36
CA LEU A 62 -7.56 -3.02 -2.47
C LEU A 62 -7.01 -2.56 -1.13
N GLN A 63 -5.69 -2.39 -1.00
CA GLN A 63 -5.13 -1.72 0.17
C GLN A 63 -5.16 -0.21 -0.07
N ALA A 64 -5.90 0.49 0.78
CA ALA A 64 -5.96 1.94 0.81
C ALA A 64 -5.25 2.47 2.06
N GLY A 65 -4.60 3.62 1.95
CA GLY A 65 -4.08 4.30 3.12
C GLY A 65 -3.24 5.52 2.80
N LEU A 66 -2.69 6.12 3.84
CA LEU A 66 -1.74 7.23 3.70
C LEU A 66 -0.31 6.71 3.48
N ALA A 67 0.55 7.57 2.95
CA ALA A 67 1.98 7.31 2.82
C ALA A 67 2.79 8.60 2.96
N GLY A 68 4.02 8.48 3.46
CA GLY A 68 5.04 9.51 3.35
C GLY A 68 5.62 9.56 1.94
N CYS A 69 6.02 10.73 1.46
CA CYS A 69 6.66 10.93 0.17
C CYS A 69 8.15 11.28 0.33
N PHE A 70 9.04 10.59 -0.38
CA PHE A 70 10.46 10.93 -0.44
C PHE A 70 10.76 12.06 -1.43
N ASP A 71 9.94 12.22 -2.46
CA ASP A 71 10.14 13.18 -3.54
C ASP A 71 9.38 14.48 -3.28
N THR A 72 10.11 15.55 -2.96
CA THR A 72 9.54 16.87 -2.66
C THR A 72 9.03 17.61 -3.90
N SER A 73 9.24 17.08 -5.11
CA SER A 73 8.64 17.62 -6.33
C SER A 73 7.19 17.14 -6.55
N ILE A 74 6.74 16.14 -5.78
CA ILE A 74 5.37 15.63 -5.85
C ILE A 74 4.53 16.29 -4.76
N ASP A 75 3.49 17.02 -5.17
CA ASP A 75 2.57 17.64 -4.23
C ASP A 75 1.94 16.60 -3.28
N LEU A 76 1.77 17.01 -2.02
CA LEU A 76 0.97 16.26 -1.06
C LEU A 76 -0.52 16.23 -1.49
N GLY A 77 -1.28 15.28 -0.97
CA GLY A 77 -2.67 15.03 -1.36
C GLY A 77 -2.85 14.24 -2.66
N LYS A 78 -1.78 14.05 -3.46
CA LYS A 78 -1.81 13.22 -4.67
C LYS A 78 -2.07 11.76 -4.34
N ILE A 79 -2.79 11.09 -5.24
CA ILE A 79 -3.10 9.67 -5.17
C ILE A 79 -2.19 8.91 -6.14
N VAL A 80 -1.53 7.88 -5.64
CA VAL A 80 -0.61 7.03 -6.39
C VAL A 80 -1.00 5.56 -6.29
N ALA A 81 -0.62 4.79 -7.29
CA ALA A 81 -0.68 3.32 -7.25
C ALA A 81 0.73 2.77 -7.05
N VAL A 82 0.92 1.87 -6.09
CA VAL A 82 2.24 1.27 -5.85
C VAL A 82 2.39 0.05 -6.76
N GLU A 83 3.35 0.10 -7.70
CA GLU A 83 3.60 -0.97 -8.66
C GLU A 83 4.48 -2.08 -8.07
N LYS A 84 5.29 -1.75 -7.08
CA LYS A 84 6.08 -2.70 -6.31
C LYS A 84 6.46 -2.07 -4.98
N ASP A 85 6.47 -2.89 -3.95
CA ASP A 85 6.88 -2.50 -2.61
C ASP A 85 8.11 -3.32 -2.19
N LEU A 86 8.87 -2.79 -1.24
CA LEU A 86 10.08 -3.41 -0.70
C LEU A 86 10.06 -3.30 0.82
N ALA A 87 10.54 -4.32 1.52
CA ALA A 87 10.76 -4.22 2.95
C ALA A 87 11.99 -3.32 3.22
N GLY A 88 11.75 -2.10 3.69
CA GLY A 88 12.76 -1.06 3.86
C GLY A 88 13.60 -1.22 5.14
N ASP A 89 13.15 -2.02 6.09
CA ASP A 89 13.71 -2.13 7.44
C ASP A 89 14.06 -3.57 7.87
N ILE A 90 13.98 -4.55 6.96
CA ILE A 90 14.46 -5.91 7.23
C ILE A 90 15.93 -6.02 6.85
N GLY A 91 16.79 -5.95 7.86
CA GLY A 91 18.23 -5.93 7.65
C GLY A 91 19.01 -5.62 8.91
N VAL A 92 20.28 -5.26 8.72
CA VAL A 92 21.18 -4.84 9.79
C VAL A 92 21.85 -3.52 9.43
N GLU A 93 22.07 -2.68 10.43
CA GLU A 93 22.95 -1.52 10.33
C GLU A 93 24.24 -1.80 11.13
N GLU A 94 25.36 -1.92 10.43
CA GLU A 94 26.68 -2.18 11.04
C GLU A 94 27.66 -1.10 10.60
N ASN A 95 28.33 -0.46 11.57
CA ASN A 95 29.30 0.62 11.29
C ASN A 95 28.72 1.72 10.38
N GLY A 96 27.45 2.09 10.60
CA GLY A 96 26.72 3.10 9.81
C GLY A 96 26.35 2.67 8.38
N LYS A 97 26.50 1.38 8.04
CA LYS A 97 26.15 0.81 6.73
C LYS A 97 24.95 -0.10 6.84
N TRP A 98 23.89 0.25 6.11
CA TRP A 98 22.70 -0.60 5.95
C TRP A 98 22.98 -1.78 5.01
N ARG A 99 22.57 -2.98 5.42
CA ARG A 99 22.50 -4.19 4.59
C ARG A 99 21.12 -4.82 4.76
N ASP A 100 20.41 -5.03 3.65
CA ASP A 100 19.12 -5.71 3.67
C ASP A 100 19.28 -7.25 3.73
N LEU A 101 18.16 -7.93 3.95
CA LEU A 101 18.00 -9.39 3.87
C LEU A 101 18.82 -10.05 2.73
N PHE A 102 18.78 -9.46 1.53
CA PHE A 102 19.40 -10.00 0.33
C PHE A 102 20.91 -9.77 0.29
N ASN A 103 21.39 -8.61 0.75
CA ASN A 103 22.81 -8.31 0.91
C ASN A 103 23.47 -9.23 1.94
N MET A 104 22.73 -9.65 2.96
CA MET A 104 23.17 -10.64 3.95
C MET A 104 23.05 -12.09 3.45
N LYS A 105 22.49 -12.32 2.26
CA LYS A 105 22.22 -13.66 1.68
C LYS A 105 21.31 -14.54 2.56
N LEU A 106 20.44 -13.93 3.36
CA LEU A 106 19.43 -14.64 4.17
C LEU A 106 18.18 -15.01 3.35
N GLU A 107 18.02 -14.39 2.18
CA GLU A 107 16.99 -14.74 1.18
C GLU A 107 17.53 -14.53 -0.24
N ARG A 108 16.95 -15.25 -1.20
CA ARG A 108 17.22 -15.12 -2.63
C ARG A 108 16.32 -14.06 -3.24
N SER A 109 16.93 -13.06 -3.86
CA SER A 109 16.23 -11.90 -4.44
C SER A 109 15.25 -12.20 -5.58
N ASN A 110 15.32 -13.39 -6.20
CA ASN A 110 14.43 -13.82 -7.28
C ASN A 110 13.62 -15.08 -6.90
N TYR A 111 13.55 -15.42 -5.62
CA TYR A 111 12.69 -16.51 -5.16
C TYR A 111 11.32 -15.97 -4.80
N HIS A 112 10.27 -16.62 -5.31
CA HIS A 112 8.89 -16.20 -5.08
C HIS A 112 8.60 -16.09 -3.57
N PRO A 113 7.96 -14.99 -3.10
CA PRO A 113 7.25 -13.98 -3.88
C PRO A 113 8.12 -12.83 -4.45
N TYR A 114 9.42 -12.80 -4.19
CA TYR A 114 10.30 -11.71 -4.64
C TYR A 114 10.69 -11.81 -6.13
N GLU A 115 10.87 -10.64 -6.75
CA GLU A 115 11.50 -10.46 -8.05
C GLU A 115 12.50 -9.31 -7.93
N LYS A 116 13.80 -9.55 -8.18
CA LYS A 116 14.88 -8.59 -8.02
C LYS A 116 14.82 -7.81 -6.70
N ALA A 117 14.61 -8.54 -5.59
CA ALA A 117 14.48 -8.02 -4.22
C ALA A 117 13.24 -7.14 -3.95
N ALA A 118 12.31 -7.04 -4.89
CA ALA A 118 11.05 -6.31 -4.74
C ALA A 118 9.85 -7.25 -4.78
N LEU A 119 8.67 -6.73 -4.43
CA LEU A 119 7.39 -7.44 -4.53
C LEU A 119 6.52 -6.73 -5.57
N PRO A 120 6.58 -7.06 -6.87
CA PRO A 120 5.82 -6.34 -7.90
C PRO A 120 4.34 -6.71 -7.95
N ASN A 121 3.48 -5.78 -8.32
CA ASN A 121 2.07 -6.03 -8.59
C ASN A 121 1.89 -6.40 -10.07
N GLN A 122 1.70 -7.70 -10.34
CA GLN A 122 1.52 -8.19 -11.71
C GLN A 122 0.16 -7.84 -12.33
N HIS A 123 -0.76 -7.28 -11.55
CA HIS A 123 -2.10 -6.91 -12.02
C HIS A 123 -2.31 -5.40 -12.17
N ILE A 124 -1.25 -4.59 -12.00
CA ILE A 124 -1.39 -3.13 -11.99
C ILE A 124 -1.91 -2.57 -13.32
N GLU A 125 -1.49 -3.11 -14.47
CA GLU A 125 -1.99 -2.66 -15.77
C GLU A 125 -3.49 -2.91 -15.93
N LYS A 126 -3.96 -4.07 -15.44
CA LYS A 126 -5.37 -4.47 -15.50
C LYS A 126 -6.24 -3.65 -14.55
N PHE A 127 -5.75 -3.35 -13.35
CA PHE A 127 -6.55 -2.77 -12.28
C PHE A 127 -6.23 -1.31 -11.97
N ASN A 128 -5.29 -0.63 -12.64
CA ASN A 128 -5.09 0.82 -12.50
C ASN A 128 -6.16 1.62 -13.29
N LEU A 129 -7.44 1.45 -12.92
CA LEU A 129 -8.59 1.99 -13.65
C LEU A 129 -8.67 3.52 -13.66
N LEU A 130 -8.03 4.15 -12.68
CA LEU A 130 -7.97 5.60 -12.56
C LEU A 130 -6.76 6.21 -13.27
N LYS A 131 -5.87 5.39 -13.88
CA LYS A 131 -4.62 5.85 -14.51
C LYS A 131 -3.77 6.68 -13.54
N LEU A 132 -3.69 6.22 -12.29
CA LEU A 132 -2.88 6.85 -11.25
C LEU A 132 -1.40 6.76 -11.63
N LYS A 133 -0.60 7.75 -11.21
CA LYS A 133 0.87 7.67 -11.29
C LYS A 133 1.31 6.40 -10.55
N THR A 134 2.02 5.52 -11.25
CA THR A 134 2.60 4.32 -10.66
C THR A 134 3.93 4.68 -10.02
N VAL A 135 4.17 4.15 -8.82
CA VAL A 135 5.36 4.46 -8.03
C VAL A 135 5.89 3.22 -7.32
N LYS A 136 7.16 3.28 -6.92
CA LYS A 136 7.80 2.28 -6.05
C LYS A 136 7.67 2.71 -4.59
N GLY A 137 7.23 1.78 -3.74
CA GLY A 137 7.09 2.00 -2.31
C GLY A 137 8.14 1.24 -1.50
N ILE A 138 8.33 1.68 -0.26
CA ILE A 138 8.92 0.87 0.79
C ILE A 138 7.95 0.77 1.97
N THR A 139 8.11 -0.31 2.72
CA THR A 139 7.39 -0.56 3.96
C THR A 139 8.37 -0.65 5.11
N VAL A 140 8.08 0.03 6.20
CA VAL A 140 8.87 0.07 7.43
C VAL A 140 7.99 -0.16 8.65
N ASN A 141 8.55 -0.65 9.75
CA ASN A 141 7.88 -0.76 11.05
C ASN A 141 8.28 0.37 12.01
N GLU A 142 9.29 1.16 11.63
CA GLU A 142 9.69 2.39 12.32
C GLU A 142 9.65 3.55 11.32
N ILE A 143 8.87 4.59 11.63
CA ILE A 143 8.73 5.77 10.77
C ILE A 143 10.11 6.41 10.56
N THR A 144 10.51 6.63 9.31
CA THR A 144 11.83 7.18 9.02
C THR A 144 11.87 8.68 9.32
N THR A 145 12.75 9.06 10.25
CA THR A 145 12.95 10.47 10.66
C THR A 145 14.38 10.97 10.48
N ARG A 146 15.37 10.08 10.62
CA ARG A 146 16.79 10.45 10.59
C ARG A 146 17.25 10.72 9.15
N LYS A 147 17.87 11.90 8.90
CA LYS A 147 18.37 12.30 7.57
C LYS A 147 19.30 11.27 6.93
N GLU A 148 20.21 10.68 7.69
CA GLU A 148 21.11 9.66 7.17
C GLU A 148 20.38 8.37 6.79
N ARG A 149 19.34 7.98 7.55
CA ARG A 149 18.50 6.84 7.20
C ARG A 149 17.73 7.09 5.91
N ILE A 150 17.17 8.29 5.74
CA ILE A 150 16.51 8.70 4.49
C ILE A 150 17.47 8.55 3.30
N LYS A 151 18.70 9.05 3.41
CA LYS A 151 19.72 8.92 2.36
C LYS A 151 20.06 7.46 2.06
N GLN A 152 20.20 6.61 3.09
CA GLN A 152 20.44 5.18 2.91
C GLN A 152 19.30 4.51 2.13
N LEU A 153 18.04 4.77 2.51
CA LEU A 153 16.86 4.21 1.86
C LEU A 153 16.71 4.70 0.42
N VAL A 154 16.88 6.00 0.17
CA VAL A 154 16.85 6.57 -1.19
C VAL A 154 17.96 5.99 -2.06
N LYS A 155 19.19 5.93 -1.56
CA LYS A 155 20.31 5.35 -2.32
C LYS A 155 20.09 3.88 -2.67
N LYS A 156 19.52 3.12 -1.73
CA LYS A 156 19.38 1.67 -1.86
C LYS A 156 18.15 1.27 -2.68
N PHE A 157 17.02 1.91 -2.40
CA PHE A 157 15.72 1.49 -2.92
C PHE A 157 15.12 2.51 -3.89
N ASP A 158 15.59 3.76 -3.91
CA ASP A 158 15.04 4.86 -4.71
C ASP A 158 13.49 4.97 -4.63
N PRO A 159 12.88 4.90 -3.43
CA PRO A 159 11.43 4.84 -3.29
C PRO A 159 10.79 6.22 -3.45
N ILE A 160 9.52 6.25 -3.85
CA ILE A 160 8.70 7.45 -3.78
C ILE A 160 7.87 7.48 -2.51
N THR A 161 7.36 6.33 -2.06
CA THR A 161 6.47 6.25 -0.90
C THR A 161 7.04 5.44 0.26
N GLU A 162 6.80 5.88 1.48
CA GLU A 162 6.97 5.10 2.72
C GLU A 162 5.59 4.80 3.33
N SER A 163 5.33 3.53 3.61
CA SER A 163 4.16 3.08 4.38
C SER A 163 4.57 2.08 5.46
N MET A 164 3.60 1.54 6.23
CA MET A 164 3.90 0.50 7.23
C MET A 164 3.24 -0.86 6.91
N GLU A 165 2.51 -0.99 5.78
CA GLU A 165 1.74 -2.19 5.45
C GLU A 165 1.88 -2.67 3.99
N GLY A 166 2.54 -1.90 3.11
CA GLY A 166 2.55 -2.17 1.67
C GLY A 166 3.15 -3.51 1.28
N ALA A 167 4.34 -3.81 1.77
CA ALA A 167 5.04 -5.06 1.53
C ALA A 167 4.25 -6.27 2.03
N ALA A 168 3.49 -6.12 3.14
CA ALA A 168 2.64 -7.20 3.65
C ALA A 168 1.54 -7.58 2.64
N LEU A 169 0.85 -6.58 2.04
CA LEU A 169 -0.13 -6.83 0.98
C LEU A 169 0.52 -7.54 -0.21
N HIS A 170 1.60 -6.96 -0.75
CA HIS A 170 2.24 -7.49 -1.93
C HIS A 170 2.75 -8.92 -1.69
N TYR A 171 3.32 -9.19 -0.51
CA TYR A 171 3.81 -10.51 -0.14
C TYR A 171 2.67 -11.53 -0.06
N VAL A 172 1.60 -11.24 0.70
CA VAL A 172 0.46 -12.15 0.86
C VAL A 172 -0.24 -12.42 -0.47
N CYS A 173 -0.56 -11.37 -1.23
CA CYS A 173 -1.30 -11.51 -2.47
C CYS A 173 -0.50 -12.25 -3.55
N ARG A 174 0.81 -11.99 -3.66
CA ARG A 174 1.67 -12.75 -4.57
C ARG A 174 1.83 -14.21 -4.13
N SER A 175 1.95 -14.45 -2.83
CA SER A 175 2.07 -15.81 -2.27
C SER A 175 0.83 -16.66 -2.52
N THR A 176 -0.33 -16.03 -2.62
CA THR A 176 -1.64 -16.70 -2.74
C THR A 176 -2.25 -16.60 -4.14
N GLY A 177 -1.62 -15.85 -5.06
CA GLY A 177 -2.17 -15.57 -6.39
C GLY A 177 -3.41 -14.67 -6.37
N THR A 178 -3.65 -13.93 -5.28
CA THR A 178 -4.80 -13.04 -5.13
C THR A 178 -4.57 -11.73 -5.90
N PRO A 179 -5.45 -11.34 -6.82
CA PRO A 179 -5.33 -10.04 -7.48
C PRO A 179 -5.45 -8.87 -6.50
N PHE A 180 -4.63 -7.84 -6.68
CA PHE A 180 -4.60 -6.72 -5.75
C PHE A 180 -4.20 -5.37 -6.37
N MET A 181 -4.50 -4.30 -5.65
CA MET A 181 -3.96 -2.95 -5.87
C MET A 181 -3.62 -2.31 -4.54
N GLN A 182 -2.53 -1.54 -4.52
CA GLN A 182 -2.19 -0.67 -3.40
C GLN A 182 -2.34 0.78 -3.85
N ILE A 183 -3.22 1.52 -3.19
CA ILE A 183 -3.53 2.92 -3.47
C ILE A 183 -3.16 3.74 -2.24
N ARG A 184 -2.27 4.72 -2.42
CA ARG A 184 -1.81 5.59 -1.33
C ARG A 184 -2.10 7.05 -1.65
N ALA A 185 -2.46 7.81 -0.61
CA ALA A 185 -2.46 9.28 -0.65
C ALA A 185 -1.25 9.82 0.09
N LEU A 186 -0.56 10.78 -0.51
CA LEU A 186 0.67 11.36 0.06
C LEU A 186 0.32 12.38 1.14
N SER A 187 0.56 12.08 2.41
CA SER A 187 0.14 12.94 3.53
C SER A 187 1.22 13.90 4.02
N ASN A 188 2.48 13.52 3.87
CA ASN A 188 3.64 14.25 4.37
C ASN A 188 4.89 13.87 3.59
N TYR A 189 5.94 14.69 3.67
CA TYR A 189 7.27 14.27 3.25
C TYR A 189 7.93 13.41 4.34
N VAL A 190 8.71 12.41 3.95
CA VAL A 190 9.46 11.56 4.88
C VAL A 190 10.48 12.42 5.64
N GLY A 191 10.58 12.23 6.96
CA GLY A 191 11.42 13.05 7.84
C GLY A 191 10.74 14.28 8.43
N GLU A 192 9.64 14.79 7.85
CA GLU A 192 8.91 15.94 8.41
C GLU A 192 8.03 15.50 9.60
N ARG A 193 8.30 16.06 10.78
CA ARG A 193 7.62 15.72 12.03
C ARG A 193 6.78 16.85 12.60
N ASP A 194 6.89 18.05 12.03
CA ASP A 194 5.92 19.10 12.24
C ASP A 194 4.60 18.71 11.56
N LYS A 195 3.69 18.14 12.36
CA LYS A 195 2.38 17.66 11.91
C LYS A 195 1.51 18.78 11.33
N SER A 196 1.80 20.05 11.62
CA SER A 196 1.06 21.18 11.04
C SER A 196 1.28 21.31 9.53
N LYS A 197 2.40 20.78 9.01
CA LYS A 197 2.72 20.74 7.58
C LYS A 197 2.14 19.53 6.86
N TRP A 198 1.51 18.60 7.58
CA TRP A 198 0.94 17.40 6.98
C TRP A 198 -0.45 17.71 6.44
N LEU A 199 -0.72 17.25 5.22
CA LEU A 199 -2.05 17.38 4.59
C LEU A 199 -2.91 16.15 4.89
N MET A 200 -2.97 15.72 6.16
CA MET A 200 -3.67 14.48 6.56
C MET A 200 -5.13 14.45 6.13
N ARG A 201 -5.87 15.53 6.43
CA ARG A 201 -7.30 15.62 6.12
C ARG A 201 -7.54 15.59 4.61
N GLU A 202 -6.81 16.42 3.87
CA GLU A 202 -6.92 16.50 2.42
C GLU A 202 -6.53 15.17 1.74
N ALA A 203 -5.44 14.54 2.18
CA ALA A 203 -5.01 13.25 1.67
C ALA A 203 -6.06 12.16 1.92
N LEU A 204 -6.68 12.12 3.10
CA LEU A 204 -7.79 11.20 3.41
C LEU A 204 -9.02 11.47 2.55
N ASP A 205 -9.39 12.73 2.37
CA ASP A 205 -10.54 13.12 1.54
C ASP A 205 -10.33 12.73 0.08
N ASN A 206 -9.13 12.99 -0.45
CA ASN A 206 -8.71 12.62 -1.80
C ASN A 206 -8.65 11.09 -1.96
N LEU A 207 -8.11 10.36 -0.98
CA LEU A 207 -8.06 8.89 -0.97
C LEU A 207 -9.46 8.30 -1.12
N ASN A 208 -10.38 8.71 -0.25
CA ASN A 208 -11.72 8.15 -0.23
C ASN A 208 -12.54 8.56 -1.47
N THR A 209 -12.31 9.77 -2.01
CA THR A 209 -12.89 10.19 -3.29
C THR A 209 -12.38 9.31 -4.45
N ALA A 210 -11.09 8.99 -4.46
CA ALA A 210 -10.51 8.09 -5.45
C ALA A 210 -11.06 6.66 -5.31
N LEU A 211 -11.20 6.13 -4.09
CA LEU A 211 -11.79 4.81 -3.86
C LEU A 211 -13.21 4.70 -4.41
N ILE A 212 -14.07 5.69 -4.16
CA ILE A 212 -15.45 5.70 -4.68
C ILE A 212 -15.45 5.68 -6.22
N LYS A 213 -14.63 6.54 -6.84
CA LYS A 213 -14.48 6.58 -8.31
C LYS A 213 -13.94 5.25 -8.86
N TYR A 214 -12.98 4.65 -8.16
CA TYR A 214 -12.40 3.36 -8.52
C TYR A 214 -13.44 2.25 -8.50
N ILE A 215 -14.21 2.13 -7.41
CA ILE A 215 -15.26 1.12 -7.27
C ILE A 215 -16.32 1.28 -8.36
N HIS A 216 -16.73 2.50 -8.68
CA HIS A 216 -17.67 2.75 -9.77
C HIS A 216 -17.13 2.28 -11.14
N LYS A 217 -15.85 2.55 -11.45
CA LYS A 217 -15.23 2.04 -12.68
C LYS A 217 -15.12 0.52 -12.69
N LEU A 218 -14.73 -0.07 -11.56
CA LEU A 218 -14.60 -1.52 -11.44
C LEU A 218 -15.94 -2.22 -11.63
N TYR A 219 -17.02 -1.69 -11.06
CA TYR A 219 -18.38 -2.22 -11.25
C TYR A 219 -18.83 -2.21 -12.72
N LYS A 220 -18.40 -1.20 -13.50
CA LYS A 220 -18.69 -1.12 -14.95
C LYS A 220 -17.92 -2.14 -15.77
N MET A 221 -16.79 -2.64 -15.27
CA MET A 221 -15.98 -3.68 -15.93
C MET A 221 -16.37 -5.11 -15.53
N ALA A 222 -16.88 -5.27 -14.31
CA ALA A 222 -17.32 -6.55 -13.76
C ALA A 222 -18.68 -7.00 -14.31
#